data_AF-A0A9E2NJ87-F1
#
_entry.id   AF-A0A9E2NJ87-F1
#
_cell.length_a   1.000
_cell.length_b   1.000
_cell.length_c   1.000
_cell.angle_alpha   90.00
_cell.angle_beta   90.00
_cell.angle_gamma   90.00
#
_symmetry.space_group_name_H-M   'P 1'
#
loop_
_entity.id
_entity.type
_entity.pdbx_description
1 polymer ?
#
loop_
_entity_poly.entity_id
_entity_poly.type
_entity_poly.pdbx_seq_one_letter_code
_entity_poly.pdbx_strand_id
1 'polypeptide(L)'
;MKTLQNFINGKSVASSSDKTQELINPATGEVFAKAPVSNAADIDKAMKAAESAFEVWKESTPGERQKAINKIADAIEARSEELIQIESENTGKPIAVTRAEEIGPMLDQIRFFAGAARHLEGRSAAEYFKGHTSFIRREPIGVCAQVTPWNYPMMMAVWKWAPAIAAGNTVVLKPSDTTPVSTLWMAELMQEFLPEGVINVVVGDRDTGKHLVEHEIPQFISITGSVRAGMEVASSAAKDLKKVHLELGGKAPVVIFDDANLEAACEWIAVAGYFNAGQDCTAATRVLVEASAYEDVVALLTEQAKNVIKVGMPDEDVLVGPVNNANQLARVKGFLDRVPSHARVTAGGSAINRPGYFWSPTVVADLRQDDEMIQNEIFAPVITVQKFTDEAEAVRHANGVKYGLASSVWTKDHGRAMRMAKAFDFGCVWINTHIPMVAEMPHGGFKHSGHGKDLSGYGFEEYTRIKHVMTNLNA
;
A
#
# COMPACT_ATOMS: atom_id res chain seq x y z
N MET A 1 -30.25 -7.30 -1.59
CA MET A 1 -28.83 -7.13 -1.23
C MET A 1 -27.98 -7.45 -2.46
N LYS A 2 -27.07 -6.55 -2.87
CA LYS A 2 -26.24 -6.73 -4.07
C LYS A 2 -25.25 -7.88 -3.87
N THR A 3 -25.07 -8.73 -4.88
CA THR A 3 -24.01 -9.74 -4.90
C THR A 3 -23.00 -9.34 -5.97
N LEU A 4 -21.74 -9.21 -5.56
CA LEU A 4 -20.63 -8.91 -6.46
C LEU A 4 -20.32 -10.10 -7.36
N GLN A 5 -19.62 -9.83 -8.45
CA GLN A 5 -19.17 -10.83 -9.40
C GLN A 5 -17.67 -10.63 -9.63
N ASN A 6 -16.99 -11.66 -10.12
CA ASN A 6 -15.64 -11.49 -10.65
C ASN A 6 -15.72 -10.65 -11.93
N PHE A 7 -14.62 -10.02 -12.32
CA PHE A 7 -14.48 -9.39 -13.62
C PHE A 7 -13.44 -10.15 -14.44
N ILE A 8 -13.88 -10.93 -15.43
CA ILE A 8 -13.00 -11.84 -16.17
C ILE A 8 -13.27 -11.69 -17.66
N ASN A 9 -12.21 -11.51 -18.44
CA ASN A 9 -12.27 -11.38 -19.90
C ASN A 9 -13.31 -10.32 -20.35
N GLY A 10 -13.24 -9.14 -19.74
CA GLY A 10 -14.04 -7.97 -20.10
C GLY A 10 -15.51 -7.99 -19.71
N LYS A 11 -15.91 -8.87 -18.80
CA LYS A 11 -17.29 -8.95 -18.31
C LYS A 11 -17.36 -9.36 -16.86
N SER A 12 -18.45 -8.97 -16.19
CA SER A 12 -18.80 -9.48 -14.87
C SER A 12 -19.26 -10.93 -14.99
N VAL A 13 -18.68 -11.83 -14.19
CA VAL A 13 -18.89 -13.28 -14.23
C VAL A 13 -19.14 -13.81 -12.81
N ALA A 14 -20.19 -14.59 -12.64
CA ALA A 14 -20.44 -15.29 -11.38
C ALA A 14 -19.31 -16.31 -11.08
N SER A 15 -18.94 -16.42 -9.81
CA SER A 15 -18.04 -17.49 -9.36
C SER A 15 -18.71 -18.86 -9.58
N SER A 16 -17.90 -19.88 -9.85
CA SER A 16 -18.33 -21.27 -9.86
C SER A 16 -18.44 -21.88 -8.44
N SER A 17 -18.11 -21.11 -7.41
CA SER A 17 -18.26 -21.46 -6.01
C SER A 17 -19.62 -21.00 -5.48
N ASP A 18 -20.29 -21.83 -4.70
CA ASP A 18 -21.50 -21.46 -3.97
C ASP A 18 -21.20 -20.69 -2.67
N LYS A 19 -19.91 -20.58 -2.29
CA LYS A 19 -19.50 -19.87 -1.09
C LYS A 19 -19.56 -18.36 -1.32
N THR A 20 -20.12 -17.65 -0.35
CA THR A 20 -20.14 -16.19 -0.32
C THR A 20 -19.73 -15.69 1.05
N GLN A 21 -19.28 -14.43 1.10
CA GLN A 21 -18.99 -13.69 2.31
C GLN A 21 -19.74 -12.37 2.30
N GLU A 22 -20.06 -11.87 3.49
CA GLU A 22 -20.72 -10.58 3.67
C GLU A 22 -19.69 -9.45 3.65
N LEU A 23 -20.05 -8.36 2.97
CA LEU A 23 -19.30 -7.10 2.99
C LEU A 23 -20.02 -6.15 3.94
N ILE A 24 -19.28 -5.67 4.93
CA ILE A 24 -19.81 -4.87 6.02
C ILE A 24 -19.31 -3.45 5.86
N ASN A 25 -20.22 -2.47 5.96
CA ASN A 25 -19.84 -1.07 6.03
C ASN A 25 -19.30 -0.82 7.45
N PRO A 26 -18.01 -0.48 7.62
CA PRO A 26 -17.41 -0.38 8.95
C PRO A 26 -17.89 0.82 9.76
N ALA A 27 -18.51 1.83 9.13
CA ALA A 27 -19.07 2.98 9.83
C ALA A 27 -20.43 2.66 10.47
N THR A 28 -21.18 1.69 9.93
CA THR A 28 -22.49 1.29 10.48
C THR A 28 -22.44 -0.07 11.19
N GLY A 29 -21.54 -0.95 10.77
CA GLY A 29 -21.51 -2.36 11.17
C GLY A 29 -22.54 -3.23 10.43
N GLU A 30 -23.20 -2.69 9.40
CA GLU A 30 -24.26 -3.37 8.65
C GLU A 30 -23.74 -3.97 7.34
N VAL A 31 -24.37 -5.05 6.89
CA VAL A 31 -24.05 -5.71 5.61
C VAL A 31 -24.63 -4.89 4.46
N PHE A 32 -23.78 -4.46 3.53
CA PHE A 32 -24.22 -3.71 2.33
C PHE A 32 -24.21 -4.57 1.05
N ALA A 33 -23.35 -5.58 0.99
CA ALA A 33 -23.24 -6.48 -0.16
C ALA A 33 -22.74 -7.89 0.22
N LYS A 34 -22.77 -8.82 -0.74
CA LYS A 34 -22.11 -10.13 -0.66
C LYS A 34 -21.06 -10.25 -1.75
N ALA A 35 -19.93 -10.87 -1.47
CA ALA A 35 -18.93 -11.25 -2.47
C ALA A 35 -18.80 -12.77 -2.54
N PRO A 36 -18.63 -13.37 -3.72
CA PRO A 36 -18.29 -14.79 -3.81
C PRO A 36 -16.89 -15.06 -3.26
N VAL A 37 -16.69 -16.27 -2.76
CA VAL A 37 -15.35 -16.79 -2.42
C VAL A 37 -14.89 -17.66 -3.58
N SER A 38 -14.18 -17.02 -4.53
CA SER A 38 -13.75 -17.66 -5.77
C SER A 38 -12.79 -18.83 -5.52
N ASN A 39 -13.03 -19.93 -6.22
CA ASN A 39 -12.26 -21.16 -6.08
C ASN A 39 -11.13 -21.25 -7.13
N ALA A 40 -10.36 -22.34 -7.12
CA ALA A 40 -9.30 -22.58 -8.10
C ALA A 40 -9.76 -22.55 -9.57
N ALA A 41 -10.99 -22.98 -9.86
CA ALA A 41 -11.51 -22.97 -11.23
C ALA A 41 -11.82 -21.56 -11.74
N ASP A 42 -12.22 -20.64 -10.85
CA ASP A 42 -12.40 -19.24 -11.20
C ASP A 42 -11.04 -18.54 -11.44
N ILE A 43 -10.03 -18.87 -10.63
CA ILE A 43 -8.66 -18.40 -10.85
C ILE A 43 -8.11 -18.89 -12.20
N ASP A 44 -8.28 -20.17 -12.52
CA ASP A 44 -7.82 -20.76 -13.79
C ASP A 44 -8.47 -20.05 -15.00
N LYS A 45 -9.77 -19.74 -14.94
CA LYS A 45 -10.45 -18.95 -15.98
C LYS A 45 -9.84 -17.56 -16.15
N ALA A 46 -9.58 -16.86 -15.06
CA ALA A 46 -8.98 -15.53 -15.10
C ALA A 46 -7.55 -15.55 -15.64
N MET A 47 -6.75 -16.56 -15.23
CA MET A 47 -5.37 -16.73 -15.69
C MET A 47 -5.29 -17.06 -17.18
N LYS A 48 -6.14 -17.95 -17.68
CA LYS A 48 -6.21 -18.29 -19.11
C LYS A 48 -6.67 -17.10 -19.97
N ALA A 49 -7.59 -16.28 -19.46
CA ALA A 49 -7.98 -15.04 -20.12
C ALA A 49 -6.81 -14.05 -20.19
N ALA A 50 -6.08 -13.88 -19.09
CA ALA A 50 -4.90 -13.01 -19.04
C ALA A 50 -3.76 -13.50 -19.95
N GLU A 51 -3.51 -14.80 -20.01
CA GLU A 51 -2.51 -15.41 -20.90
C GLU A 51 -2.89 -15.22 -22.38
N SER A 52 -4.16 -15.45 -22.74
CA SER A 52 -4.64 -15.23 -24.10
C SER A 52 -4.54 -13.76 -24.52
N ALA A 53 -4.91 -12.85 -23.62
CA ALA A 53 -4.82 -11.40 -23.86
C ALA A 53 -3.36 -10.91 -23.96
N PHE A 54 -2.43 -11.57 -23.26
CA PHE A 54 -1.02 -11.21 -23.29
C PHE A 54 -0.41 -11.38 -24.68
N GLU A 55 -0.82 -12.40 -25.44
CA GLU A 55 -0.36 -12.62 -26.81
C GLU A 55 -0.64 -11.43 -27.74
N VAL A 56 -1.68 -10.65 -27.46
CA VAL A 56 -2.03 -9.44 -28.21
C VAL A 56 -1.42 -8.20 -27.54
N TRP A 57 -1.58 -8.05 -26.22
CA TRP A 57 -1.18 -6.84 -25.51
C TRP A 57 0.34 -6.63 -25.48
N LYS A 58 1.13 -7.70 -25.46
CA LYS A 58 2.61 -7.60 -25.49
C LYS A 58 3.15 -6.92 -26.76
N GLU A 59 2.39 -7.00 -27.86
CA GLU A 59 2.75 -6.40 -29.16
C GLU A 59 2.30 -4.94 -29.27
N SER A 60 1.53 -4.43 -28.30
CA SER A 60 1.17 -3.01 -28.26
C SER A 60 2.42 -2.14 -28.12
N THR A 61 2.43 -1.02 -28.84
CA THR A 61 3.51 -0.05 -28.75
C THR A 61 3.40 0.75 -27.44
N PRO A 62 4.52 1.30 -26.92
CA PRO A 62 4.50 2.24 -25.80
C PRO A 62 3.48 3.39 -25.94
N GLY A 63 3.27 3.89 -27.16
CA GLY A 63 2.29 4.95 -27.43
C GLY A 63 0.84 4.51 -27.29
N GLU A 64 0.52 3.28 -27.71
CA GLU A 64 -0.83 2.71 -27.53
C GLU A 64 -1.13 2.45 -26.06
N ARG A 65 -0.16 1.89 -25.31
CA ARG A 65 -0.28 1.68 -23.86
C ARG A 65 -0.48 2.99 -23.11
N GLN A 66 0.34 4.00 -23.40
CA GLN A 66 0.20 5.35 -22.84
C GLN A 66 -1.20 5.93 -23.12
N LYS A 67 -1.68 5.82 -24.37
CA LYS A 67 -2.99 6.36 -24.76
C LYS A 67 -4.13 5.66 -24.00
N ALA A 68 -4.09 4.35 -23.83
CA ALA A 68 -5.09 3.61 -23.08
C ALA A 68 -5.11 4.03 -21.60
N ILE A 69 -3.93 4.08 -20.96
CA ILE A 69 -3.80 4.43 -19.54
C ILE A 69 -4.23 5.88 -19.27
N ASN A 70 -3.90 6.83 -20.14
CA ASN A 70 -4.37 8.20 -20.00
C ASN A 70 -5.90 8.31 -20.13
N LYS A 71 -6.53 7.56 -21.03
CA LYS A 71 -8.01 7.53 -21.12
C LYS A 71 -8.65 6.94 -19.87
N ILE A 72 -8.03 5.92 -19.28
CA ILE A 72 -8.46 5.36 -18.00
C ILE A 72 -8.39 6.44 -16.90
N ALA A 73 -7.28 7.18 -16.82
CA ALA A 73 -7.15 8.30 -15.88
C ALA A 73 -8.27 9.34 -16.08
N ASP A 74 -8.50 9.77 -17.32
CA ASP A 74 -9.55 10.75 -17.65
C ASP A 74 -10.95 10.24 -17.25
N ALA A 75 -11.24 8.95 -17.48
CA ALA A 75 -12.53 8.35 -17.16
C ALA A 75 -12.73 8.14 -15.64
N ILE A 76 -11.68 7.79 -14.90
CA ILE A 76 -11.71 7.75 -13.43
C ILE A 76 -11.92 9.15 -12.86
N GLU A 77 -11.19 10.16 -13.37
CA GLU A 77 -11.30 11.55 -12.95
C GLU A 77 -12.74 12.08 -13.14
N ALA A 78 -13.34 11.82 -14.30
CA ALA A 78 -14.71 12.21 -14.63
C ALA A 78 -15.77 11.55 -13.74
N ARG A 79 -15.46 10.42 -13.11
CA ARG A 79 -16.36 9.65 -12.23
C ARG A 79 -15.81 9.55 -10.80
N SER A 80 -14.92 10.46 -10.41
CA SER A 80 -14.21 10.39 -9.13
C SER A 80 -15.16 10.43 -7.93
N GLU A 81 -16.24 11.20 -8.00
CA GLU A 81 -17.23 11.26 -6.91
C GLU A 81 -17.93 9.90 -6.70
N GLU A 82 -18.26 9.17 -7.77
CA GLU A 82 -18.82 7.82 -7.66
C GLU A 82 -17.82 6.86 -6.98
N LEU A 83 -16.56 6.92 -7.40
CA LEU A 83 -15.49 6.11 -6.81
C LEU A 83 -15.25 6.45 -5.33
N ILE A 84 -15.30 7.73 -4.93
CA ILE A 84 -15.16 8.16 -3.53
C ILE A 84 -16.28 7.57 -2.67
N GLN A 85 -17.53 7.60 -3.13
CA GLN A 85 -18.65 7.03 -2.39
C GLN A 85 -18.49 5.51 -2.22
N ILE A 86 -18.06 4.82 -3.28
CA ILE A 86 -17.75 3.39 -3.24
C ILE A 86 -16.63 3.10 -2.24
N GLU A 87 -15.52 3.84 -2.31
CA GLU A 87 -14.38 3.64 -1.43
C GLU A 87 -14.76 3.90 0.04
N SER A 88 -15.53 4.95 0.30
CA SER A 88 -16.01 5.32 1.63
C SER A 88 -16.96 4.27 2.24
N GLU A 89 -17.96 3.78 1.50
CA GLU A 89 -18.86 2.71 1.99
C GLU A 89 -18.09 1.43 2.32
N ASN A 90 -17.09 1.12 1.50
CA ASN A 90 -16.29 -0.09 1.56
C ASN A 90 -15.23 -0.05 2.69
N THR A 91 -14.71 1.14 3.03
CA THR A 91 -13.58 1.31 3.97
C THR A 91 -13.94 2.04 5.27
N GLY A 92 -15.00 2.86 5.26
CA GLY A 92 -15.40 3.78 6.33
C GLY A 92 -14.66 5.11 6.31
N LYS A 93 -13.78 5.37 5.35
CA LYS A 93 -12.98 6.61 5.32
C LYS A 93 -13.85 7.85 5.15
N PRO A 94 -13.51 8.99 5.81
CA PRO A 94 -14.18 10.25 5.56
C PRO A 94 -14.12 10.68 4.09
N ILE A 95 -15.27 11.08 3.55
CA ILE A 95 -15.46 11.43 2.13
C ILE A 95 -14.63 12.65 1.76
N ALA A 96 -14.62 13.68 2.61
CA ALA A 96 -13.87 14.91 2.38
C ALA A 96 -12.35 14.64 2.29
N VAL A 97 -11.84 13.83 3.22
CA VAL A 97 -10.42 13.46 3.29
C VAL A 97 -10.03 12.57 2.11
N THR A 98 -10.84 11.55 1.78
CA THR A 98 -10.59 10.65 0.64
C THR A 98 -10.52 11.45 -0.68
N ARG A 99 -11.42 12.42 -0.86
CA ARG A 99 -11.41 13.31 -2.03
C ARG A 99 -10.14 14.16 -2.12
N ALA A 100 -9.74 14.76 -1.01
CA ALA A 100 -8.61 15.68 -0.96
C ALA A 100 -7.26 14.96 -1.13
N GLU A 101 -7.11 13.80 -0.49
CA GLU A 101 -5.79 13.18 -0.31
C GLU A 101 -5.53 11.97 -1.22
N GLU A 102 -6.56 11.28 -1.75
CA GLU A 102 -6.33 10.04 -2.51
C GLU A 102 -6.55 10.20 -4.03
N ILE A 103 -7.53 11.00 -4.47
CA ILE A 103 -7.86 11.09 -5.90
C ILE A 103 -6.74 11.74 -6.73
N GLY A 104 -6.24 12.90 -6.29
CA GLY A 104 -5.18 13.63 -6.98
C GLY A 104 -3.91 12.78 -7.16
N PRO A 105 -3.31 12.27 -6.06
CA PRO A 105 -2.12 11.42 -6.14
C PRO A 105 -2.34 10.14 -6.94
N MET A 106 -3.50 9.49 -6.82
CA MET A 106 -3.82 8.29 -7.60
C MET A 106 -3.84 8.57 -9.10
N LEU A 107 -4.49 9.65 -9.54
CA LEU A 107 -4.54 10.04 -10.95
C LEU A 107 -3.14 10.42 -11.47
N ASP A 108 -2.36 11.13 -10.68
CA ASP A 108 -0.97 11.48 -11.00
C ASP A 108 -0.13 10.21 -11.22
N GLN A 109 -0.25 9.21 -10.35
CA GLN A 109 0.46 7.93 -10.49
C GLN A 109 0.06 7.16 -11.76
N ILE A 110 -1.23 7.14 -12.11
CA ILE A 110 -1.70 6.53 -13.37
C ILE A 110 -1.02 7.22 -14.57
N ARG A 111 -1.02 8.56 -14.58
CA ARG A 111 -0.42 9.37 -15.66
C ARG A 111 1.10 9.24 -15.69
N PHE A 112 1.75 9.13 -14.53
CA PHE A 112 3.17 8.87 -14.42
C PHE A 112 3.53 7.56 -15.11
N PHE A 113 2.83 6.45 -14.83
CA PHE A 113 3.11 5.16 -15.48
C PHE A 113 2.75 5.15 -16.97
N ALA A 114 1.74 5.92 -17.40
CA ALA A 114 1.49 6.16 -18.82
C ALA A 114 2.70 6.85 -19.50
N GLY A 115 3.39 7.75 -18.80
CA GLY A 115 4.66 8.35 -19.21
C GLY A 115 5.82 7.37 -19.20
N ALA A 116 5.98 6.62 -18.11
CA ALA A 116 7.06 5.64 -17.89
C ALA A 116 7.09 4.56 -18.97
N ALA A 117 5.92 4.17 -19.50
CA ALA A 117 5.79 3.23 -20.61
C ALA A 117 6.68 3.57 -21.83
N ARG A 118 7.00 4.86 -22.02
CA ARG A 118 7.79 5.38 -23.15
C ARG A 118 9.26 5.63 -22.83
N HIS A 119 9.68 5.45 -21.58
CA HIS A 119 11.02 5.79 -21.11
C HIS A 119 11.70 4.55 -20.52
N LEU A 120 11.99 3.57 -21.39
CA LEU A 120 12.73 2.37 -21.03
C LEU A 120 14.24 2.61 -21.18
N GLU A 121 14.96 2.56 -20.08
CA GLU A 121 16.42 2.76 -20.06
C GLU A 121 17.21 1.46 -20.28
N GLY A 122 18.41 1.61 -20.84
CA GLY A 122 19.34 0.51 -21.09
C GLY A 122 20.73 0.99 -21.54
N ARG A 123 21.69 0.06 -21.60
CA ARG A 123 23.02 0.36 -22.14
C ARG A 123 22.94 0.63 -23.65
N SER A 124 23.79 1.56 -24.12
CA SER A 124 23.89 1.86 -25.56
C SER A 124 24.24 0.62 -26.36
N ALA A 125 23.65 0.51 -27.56
CA ALA A 125 24.02 -0.50 -28.53
C ALA A 125 25.44 -0.24 -29.04
N ALA A 126 26.33 -1.23 -28.93
CA ALA A 126 27.74 -1.08 -29.31
C ALA A 126 28.44 -2.44 -29.49
N GLU A 127 29.66 -2.39 -30.02
CA GLU A 127 30.57 -3.52 -30.20
C GLU A 127 31.41 -3.77 -28.94
N TYR A 128 30.77 -4.31 -27.89
CA TYR A 128 31.50 -4.75 -26.69
C TYR A 128 32.37 -6.00 -26.94
N PHE A 129 32.16 -6.68 -28.07
CA PHE A 129 33.01 -7.74 -28.58
C PHE A 129 33.27 -7.51 -30.07
N LYS A 130 34.52 -7.67 -30.52
CA LYS A 130 34.92 -7.33 -31.89
C LYS A 130 34.07 -8.09 -32.91
N GLY A 131 33.53 -7.36 -33.89
CA GLY A 131 32.71 -7.93 -34.96
C GLY A 131 31.28 -8.31 -34.54
N HIS A 132 30.82 -7.92 -33.35
CA HIS A 132 29.47 -8.20 -32.87
C HIS A 132 28.83 -6.96 -32.26
N THR A 133 27.62 -6.61 -32.69
CA THR A 133 26.83 -5.55 -32.03
C THR A 133 25.97 -6.17 -30.94
N SER A 134 26.03 -5.60 -29.73
CA SER A 134 25.16 -5.97 -28.62
C SER A 134 24.16 -4.85 -28.31
N PHE A 135 22.92 -5.22 -27.97
CA PHE A 135 21.89 -4.30 -27.52
C PHE A 135 20.96 -4.96 -26.49
N ILE A 136 20.19 -4.13 -25.77
CA ILE A 136 19.24 -4.57 -24.75
C ILE A 136 17.81 -4.51 -25.31
N ARG A 137 17.01 -5.52 -24.98
CA ARG A 137 15.55 -5.49 -25.05
C ARG A 137 14.98 -5.51 -23.64
N ARG A 138 14.01 -4.64 -23.38
CA ARG A 138 13.16 -4.67 -22.18
C ARG A 138 11.83 -5.28 -22.60
N GLU A 139 11.49 -6.43 -22.04
CA GLU A 139 10.27 -7.17 -22.38
C GLU A 139 9.33 -7.23 -21.18
N PRO A 140 7.99 -7.22 -21.38
CA PRO A 140 7.07 -7.56 -20.30
C PRO A 140 7.35 -8.97 -19.78
N ILE A 141 7.01 -9.22 -18.51
CA ILE A 141 7.18 -10.51 -17.88
C ILE A 141 6.15 -11.52 -18.40
N GLY A 142 4.89 -11.10 -18.58
CA GLY A 142 3.78 -11.98 -18.92
C GLY A 142 2.52 -11.64 -18.15
N VAL A 143 1.87 -12.67 -17.60
CA VAL A 143 0.76 -12.51 -16.66
C VAL A 143 1.31 -12.18 -15.27
N CYS A 144 0.82 -11.10 -14.67
CA CYS A 144 1.12 -10.69 -13.31
C CYS A 144 -0.03 -11.07 -12.38
N ALA A 145 0.25 -11.83 -11.32
CA ALA A 145 -0.72 -12.11 -10.27
C ALA A 145 -0.53 -11.13 -9.12
N GLN A 146 -1.60 -10.43 -8.73
CA GLN A 146 -1.47 -9.31 -7.81
C GLN A 146 -2.50 -9.39 -6.68
N VAL A 147 -2.09 -9.04 -5.46
CA VAL A 147 -2.95 -9.02 -4.27
C VAL A 147 -2.84 -7.67 -3.58
N THR A 148 -3.97 -7.02 -3.31
CA THR A 148 -4.01 -5.70 -2.66
C THR A 148 -4.68 -5.75 -1.28
N PRO A 149 -4.25 -4.90 -0.34
CA PRO A 149 -4.81 -4.83 1.00
C PRO A 149 -6.09 -3.99 1.02
N TRP A 150 -6.68 -3.84 2.20
CA TRP A 150 -7.96 -3.18 2.41
C TRP A 150 -7.87 -1.71 2.83
N ASN A 151 -6.68 -1.19 3.13
CA ASN A 151 -6.53 0.13 3.72
C ASN A 151 -6.54 1.28 2.71
N TYR A 152 -6.06 1.06 1.48
CA TYR A 152 -6.25 1.96 0.34
C TYR A 152 -6.67 1.17 -0.92
N PRO A 153 -7.85 0.53 -0.93
CA PRO A 153 -8.25 -0.39 -1.99
C PRO A 153 -8.08 0.16 -3.41
N MET A 154 -8.52 1.40 -3.66
CA MET A 154 -8.39 2.00 -4.99
C MET A 154 -6.94 2.34 -5.35
N MET A 155 -6.20 3.02 -4.47
CA MET A 155 -4.80 3.38 -4.75
C MET A 155 -3.91 2.15 -4.88
N MET A 156 -4.08 1.15 -4.02
CA MET A 156 -3.29 -0.08 -4.08
C MET A 156 -3.57 -0.85 -5.35
N ALA A 157 -4.82 -0.89 -5.83
CA ALA A 157 -5.09 -1.46 -7.15
C ALA A 157 -4.33 -0.71 -8.24
N VAL A 158 -4.34 0.63 -8.24
CA VAL A 158 -3.55 1.45 -9.18
C VAL A 158 -2.07 1.14 -9.14
N TRP A 159 -1.47 1.04 -7.95
CA TRP A 159 -0.03 0.74 -7.80
C TRP A 159 0.34 -0.62 -8.39
N LYS A 160 -0.63 -1.55 -8.48
CA LYS A 160 -0.44 -2.86 -9.07
C LYS A 160 -0.71 -2.87 -10.57
N TRP A 161 -1.89 -2.45 -11.03
CA TRP A 161 -2.24 -2.59 -12.44
C TRP A 161 -1.53 -1.59 -13.35
N ALA A 162 -1.30 -0.35 -12.89
CA ALA A 162 -0.78 0.72 -13.74
C ALA A 162 0.63 0.42 -14.28
N PRO A 163 1.65 0.09 -13.45
CA PRO A 163 2.97 -0.26 -13.97
C PRO A 163 2.97 -1.56 -14.78
N ALA A 164 2.16 -2.55 -14.39
CA ALA A 164 2.06 -3.82 -15.10
C ALA A 164 1.55 -3.64 -16.53
N ILE A 165 0.41 -2.97 -16.69
CA ILE A 165 -0.22 -2.71 -17.98
C ILE A 165 0.64 -1.76 -18.81
N ALA A 166 1.26 -0.73 -18.20
CA ALA A 166 2.20 0.17 -18.86
C ALA A 166 3.41 -0.55 -19.47
N ALA A 167 3.90 -1.59 -18.80
CA ALA A 167 5.02 -2.40 -19.27
C ALA A 167 4.62 -3.40 -20.38
N GLY A 168 3.32 -3.59 -20.62
CA GLY A 168 2.79 -4.54 -21.60
C GLY A 168 2.42 -5.91 -21.01
N ASN A 169 2.30 -6.01 -19.69
CA ASN A 169 1.81 -7.22 -19.01
C ASN A 169 0.27 -7.26 -18.99
N THR A 170 -0.27 -8.44 -18.68
CA THR A 170 -1.69 -8.60 -18.29
C THR A 170 -1.78 -8.91 -16.80
N VAL A 171 -2.94 -8.68 -16.20
CA VAL A 171 -3.13 -8.68 -14.75
C VAL A 171 -4.28 -9.60 -14.35
N VAL A 172 -4.03 -10.41 -13.32
CA VAL A 172 -5.08 -11.02 -12.49
C VAL A 172 -4.91 -10.52 -11.06
N LEU A 173 -5.86 -9.70 -10.61
CA LEU A 173 -5.80 -8.99 -9.34
C LEU A 173 -6.86 -9.52 -8.37
N LYS A 174 -6.45 -9.86 -7.15
CA LYS A 174 -7.35 -10.19 -6.04
C LYS A 174 -7.32 -9.08 -4.98
N PRO A 175 -8.36 -8.24 -4.87
CA PRO A 175 -8.43 -7.27 -3.80
C PRO A 175 -8.67 -7.95 -2.45
N SER A 176 -8.49 -7.20 -1.37
CA SER A 176 -8.84 -7.67 -0.03
C SER A 176 -10.31 -8.10 0.03
N ASP A 177 -10.56 -9.11 0.84
CA ASP A 177 -11.85 -9.75 1.01
C ASP A 177 -12.88 -8.81 1.66
N THR A 178 -12.45 -7.88 2.50
CA THR A 178 -13.32 -6.86 3.11
C THR A 178 -13.62 -5.68 2.21
N THR A 179 -12.80 -5.41 1.18
CA THR A 179 -12.88 -4.16 0.41
C THR A 179 -12.78 -4.31 -1.12
N PRO A 180 -13.50 -5.24 -1.78
CA PRO A 180 -13.29 -5.52 -3.20
C PRO A 180 -13.92 -4.52 -4.19
N VAL A 181 -14.81 -3.63 -3.72
CA VAL A 181 -15.80 -2.95 -4.57
C VAL A 181 -15.16 -1.94 -5.54
N SER A 182 -14.27 -1.08 -5.06
CA SER A 182 -13.63 -0.05 -5.91
C SER A 182 -12.71 -0.67 -6.97
N THR A 183 -12.04 -1.77 -6.65
CA THR A 183 -11.21 -2.51 -7.62
C THR A 183 -12.05 -3.11 -8.75
N LEU A 184 -13.20 -3.73 -8.42
CA LEU A 184 -14.13 -4.25 -9.44
C LEU A 184 -14.69 -3.13 -10.32
N TRP A 185 -15.09 -2.02 -9.69
CA TRP A 185 -15.59 -0.85 -10.40
C TRP A 185 -14.57 -0.28 -11.40
N MET A 186 -13.30 -0.18 -11.00
CA MET A 186 -12.23 0.24 -11.90
C MET A 186 -12.05 -0.73 -13.06
N ALA A 187 -12.06 -2.05 -12.81
CA ALA A 187 -11.90 -3.04 -13.87
C ALA A 187 -13.03 -2.97 -14.91
N GLU A 188 -14.28 -2.77 -14.48
CA GLU A 188 -15.43 -2.56 -15.36
C GLU A 188 -15.25 -1.30 -16.23
N LEU A 189 -14.81 -0.19 -15.64
CA LEU A 189 -14.53 1.06 -16.36
C LEU A 189 -13.35 0.91 -17.36
N MET A 190 -12.29 0.23 -16.95
CA MET A 190 -11.06 0.06 -17.75
C MET A 190 -11.28 -0.75 -19.03
N GLN A 191 -12.31 -1.60 -19.08
CA GLN A 191 -12.63 -2.42 -20.23
C GLN A 191 -13.01 -1.62 -21.49
N GLU A 192 -13.45 -0.36 -21.34
CA GLU A 192 -13.69 0.53 -22.48
C GLU A 192 -12.39 0.89 -23.24
N PHE A 193 -11.23 0.73 -22.60
CA PHE A 193 -9.94 1.22 -23.07
C PHE A 193 -8.89 0.13 -23.23
N LEU A 194 -9.17 -1.09 -22.80
CA LEU A 194 -8.26 -2.24 -22.85
C LEU A 194 -8.88 -3.41 -23.64
N PRO A 195 -8.06 -4.21 -24.34
CA PRO A 195 -8.51 -5.50 -24.83
C PRO A 195 -9.05 -6.39 -23.71
N GLU A 196 -10.05 -7.21 -24.03
CA GLU A 196 -10.59 -8.19 -23.09
C GLU A 196 -9.47 -9.06 -22.50
N GLY A 197 -9.51 -9.26 -21.18
CA GLY A 197 -8.55 -10.11 -20.46
C GLY A 197 -7.23 -9.44 -20.09
N VAL A 198 -6.95 -8.20 -20.50
CA VAL A 198 -5.75 -7.47 -20.03
C VAL A 198 -5.82 -7.19 -18.53
N ILE A 199 -7.02 -6.88 -18.02
CA ILE A 199 -7.32 -6.78 -16.59
C ILE A 199 -8.38 -7.81 -16.22
N ASN A 200 -8.11 -8.60 -15.19
CA ASN A 200 -9.06 -9.52 -14.57
C ASN A 200 -9.03 -9.32 -13.06
N VAL A 201 -10.21 -9.31 -12.43
CA VAL A 201 -10.37 -9.18 -10.99
C VAL A 201 -11.15 -10.37 -10.45
N VAL A 202 -10.57 -11.05 -9.47
CA VAL A 202 -11.17 -12.19 -8.78
C VAL A 202 -11.34 -11.85 -7.30
N VAL A 203 -12.55 -12.02 -6.78
CA VAL A 203 -12.85 -11.71 -5.37
C VAL A 203 -12.98 -12.98 -4.55
N GLY A 204 -12.64 -12.89 -3.27
CA GLY A 204 -12.69 -14.00 -2.34
C GLY A 204 -11.69 -13.81 -1.20
N ASP A 205 -11.41 -14.87 -0.47
CA ASP A 205 -10.68 -14.82 0.80
C ASP A 205 -9.17 -15.09 0.62
N ARG A 206 -8.52 -15.54 1.69
CA ARG A 206 -7.11 -15.94 1.70
C ARG A 206 -6.86 -17.18 0.83
N ASP A 207 -7.78 -18.15 0.76
CA ASP A 207 -7.61 -19.34 -0.05
C ASP A 207 -7.72 -19.01 -1.54
N THR A 208 -8.59 -18.06 -1.92
CA THR A 208 -8.60 -17.48 -3.27
C THR A 208 -7.23 -16.87 -3.62
N GLY A 209 -6.61 -16.13 -2.69
CA GLY A 209 -5.26 -15.59 -2.87
C GLY A 209 -4.18 -16.65 -2.97
N LYS A 210 -4.29 -17.75 -2.20
CA LYS A 210 -3.37 -18.88 -2.31
C LYS A 210 -3.45 -19.54 -3.69
N HIS A 211 -4.66 -19.81 -4.19
CA HIS A 211 -4.85 -20.35 -5.53
C HIS A 211 -4.26 -19.46 -6.62
N LEU A 212 -4.41 -18.13 -6.48
CA LEU A 212 -3.82 -17.14 -7.38
C LEU A 212 -2.29 -17.25 -7.44
N VAL A 213 -1.62 -17.30 -6.29
CA VAL A 213 -0.14 -17.33 -6.19
C VAL A 213 0.45 -18.68 -6.61
N GLU A 214 -0.25 -19.77 -6.31
CA GLU A 214 0.22 -21.13 -6.65
C GLU A 214 -0.02 -21.49 -8.12
N HIS A 215 -0.87 -20.75 -8.85
CA HIS A 215 -1.19 -21.01 -10.25
C HIS A 215 0.05 -20.96 -11.17
N GLU A 216 0.17 -21.88 -12.13
CA GLU A 216 1.39 -22.06 -12.96
C GLU A 216 1.66 -20.92 -13.95
N ILE A 217 0.60 -20.32 -14.53
CA ILE A 217 0.70 -19.26 -15.55
C ILE A 217 1.57 -18.04 -15.15
N PRO A 218 1.35 -17.35 -14.02
CA PRO A 218 2.10 -16.14 -13.69
C PRO A 218 3.53 -16.45 -13.20
N GLN A 219 4.51 -15.71 -13.73
CA GLN A 219 5.91 -15.74 -13.30
C GLN A 219 6.31 -14.55 -12.43
N PHE A 220 5.37 -13.63 -12.18
CA PHE A 220 5.52 -12.49 -11.28
C PHE A 220 4.31 -12.36 -10.37
N ILE A 221 4.58 -12.29 -9.07
CA ILE A 221 3.59 -12.11 -8.01
C ILE A 221 3.89 -10.80 -7.27
N SER A 222 2.92 -9.90 -7.17
CA SER A 222 3.04 -8.71 -6.31
C SER A 222 1.98 -8.73 -5.22
N ILE A 223 2.38 -8.53 -3.97
CA ILE A 223 1.45 -8.43 -2.84
C ILE A 223 1.82 -7.21 -2.00
N THR A 224 0.78 -6.44 -1.65
CA THR A 224 0.86 -5.51 -0.52
C THR A 224 0.04 -6.07 0.65
N GLY A 225 0.62 -6.17 1.85
CA GLY A 225 -0.10 -6.73 3.00
C GLY A 225 0.75 -6.99 4.24
N SER A 226 0.32 -7.92 5.10
CA SER A 226 1.06 -8.25 6.33
C SER A 226 2.36 -9.00 6.03
N VAL A 227 3.37 -8.85 6.91
CA VAL A 227 4.64 -9.62 6.82
C VAL A 227 4.39 -11.13 6.73
N ARG A 228 3.43 -11.65 7.52
CA ARG A 228 3.04 -13.05 7.50
C ARG A 228 2.53 -13.48 6.12
N ALA A 229 1.64 -12.69 5.51
CA ALA A 229 1.13 -12.98 4.17
C ALA A 229 2.25 -12.92 3.12
N GLY A 230 3.15 -11.94 3.20
CA GLY A 230 4.33 -11.86 2.32
C GLY A 230 5.23 -13.09 2.39
N MET A 231 5.50 -13.59 3.60
CA MET A 231 6.29 -14.82 3.80
C MET A 231 5.59 -16.06 3.22
N GLU A 232 4.26 -16.15 3.36
CA GLU A 232 3.46 -17.23 2.77
C GLU A 232 3.52 -17.18 1.24
N VAL A 233 3.38 -15.99 0.64
CA VAL A 233 3.51 -15.78 -0.80
C VAL A 233 4.91 -16.15 -1.29
N ALA A 234 5.96 -15.67 -0.64
CA ALA A 234 7.33 -16.00 -0.99
C ALA A 234 7.61 -17.51 -0.92
N SER A 235 7.07 -18.18 0.11
CA SER A 235 7.22 -19.64 0.29
C SER A 235 6.52 -20.44 -0.82
N SER A 236 5.34 -20.00 -1.25
CA SER A 236 4.62 -20.65 -2.37
C SER A 236 5.29 -20.35 -3.71
N ALA A 237 5.72 -19.10 -3.94
CA ALA A 237 6.41 -18.67 -5.15
C ALA A 237 7.75 -19.39 -5.38
N ALA A 238 8.50 -19.67 -4.31
CA ALA A 238 9.79 -20.35 -4.38
C ALA A 238 9.74 -21.75 -5.00
N LYS A 239 8.58 -22.43 -4.92
CA LYS A 239 8.39 -23.78 -5.50
C LYS A 239 8.49 -23.80 -7.02
N ASP A 240 8.26 -22.65 -7.66
CA ASP A 240 8.27 -22.47 -9.10
C ASP A 240 9.18 -21.28 -9.52
N LEU A 241 10.09 -20.87 -8.62
CA LEU A 241 11.05 -19.78 -8.83
C LEU A 241 10.43 -18.46 -9.34
N LYS A 242 9.16 -18.21 -8.99
CA LYS A 242 8.46 -16.99 -9.41
C LYS A 242 9.11 -15.77 -8.77
N LYS A 243 9.21 -14.69 -9.55
CA LYS A 243 9.63 -13.39 -9.01
C LYS A 243 8.53 -12.85 -8.10
N VAL A 244 8.92 -12.35 -6.94
CA VAL A 244 7.98 -11.73 -5.98
C VAL A 244 8.33 -10.28 -5.71
N HIS A 245 7.31 -9.44 -5.61
CA HIS A 245 7.37 -8.07 -5.14
C HIS A 245 6.50 -7.97 -3.89
N LEU A 246 7.15 -7.69 -2.76
CA LEU A 246 6.53 -7.73 -1.44
C LEU A 246 6.57 -6.34 -0.83
N GLU A 247 5.41 -5.72 -0.65
CA GLU A 247 5.27 -4.48 0.12
C GLU A 247 4.53 -4.79 1.42
N LEU A 248 5.26 -4.78 2.53
CA LEU A 248 4.76 -5.35 3.78
C LEU A 248 4.65 -4.29 4.88
N GLY A 249 4.13 -4.70 6.03
CA GLY A 249 3.90 -3.80 7.17
C GLY A 249 5.16 -3.07 7.67
N GLY A 250 4.92 -2.07 8.52
CA GLY A 250 5.95 -1.18 9.03
C GLY A 250 5.75 -0.78 10.49
N LYS A 251 6.77 -0.12 11.04
CA LYS A 251 6.72 0.53 12.36
C LYS A 251 7.64 1.75 12.36
N ALA A 252 7.29 2.70 11.49
CA ALA A 252 8.13 3.83 11.12
C ALA A 252 8.54 4.65 12.35
N PRO A 253 9.84 4.81 12.64
CA PRO A 253 10.29 5.74 13.68
C PRO A 253 10.09 7.18 13.23
N VAL A 254 9.56 7.99 14.13
CA VAL A 254 9.48 9.44 14.04
C VAL A 254 10.41 9.99 15.12
N VAL A 255 11.63 10.37 14.73
CA VAL A 255 12.66 10.84 15.66
C VAL A 255 12.58 12.36 15.80
N ILE A 256 12.34 12.86 17.01
CA ILE A 256 12.19 14.28 17.32
C ILE A 256 13.30 14.71 18.27
N PHE A 257 14.10 15.69 17.84
CA PHE A 257 15.09 16.36 18.66
C PHE A 257 14.52 17.62 19.30
N ASP A 258 15.14 18.08 20.38
CA ASP A 258 14.67 19.23 21.17
C ASP A 258 14.72 20.57 20.44
N ASP A 259 15.53 20.67 19.39
CA ASP A 259 15.67 21.85 18.55
C ASP A 259 14.58 21.95 17.47
N ALA A 260 13.76 20.91 17.29
CA ALA A 260 12.65 20.91 16.35
C ALA A 260 11.59 21.98 16.70
N ASN A 261 10.72 22.29 15.75
CA ASN A 261 9.47 23.00 16.05
C ASN A 261 8.48 21.97 16.60
N LEU A 262 8.41 21.81 17.91
CA LEU A 262 7.67 20.72 18.56
C LEU A 262 6.17 20.82 18.30
N GLU A 263 5.60 22.03 18.33
CA GLU A 263 4.18 22.26 18.06
C GLU A 263 3.80 21.84 16.64
N ALA A 264 4.52 22.35 15.63
CA ALA A 264 4.26 22.02 14.24
C ALA A 264 4.54 20.54 13.93
N ALA A 265 5.59 19.97 14.54
CA ALA A 265 5.88 18.55 14.41
C ALA A 265 4.74 17.70 14.98
N CYS A 266 4.28 17.97 16.21
CA CYS A 266 3.23 17.19 16.85
C CYS A 266 1.86 17.33 16.16
N GLU A 267 1.53 18.52 15.62
CA GLU A 267 0.35 18.71 14.78
C GLU A 267 0.40 17.81 13.53
N TRP A 268 1.51 17.87 12.78
CA TRP A 268 1.66 17.05 11.58
C TRP A 268 1.72 15.55 11.90
N ILE A 269 2.41 15.16 12.97
CA ILE A 269 2.52 13.76 13.40
C ILE A 269 1.15 13.22 13.83
N ALA A 270 0.31 14.02 14.49
CA ALA A 270 -1.05 13.60 14.82
C ALA A 270 -1.87 13.36 13.54
N VAL A 271 -1.79 14.26 12.55
CA VAL A 271 -2.44 14.06 11.25
C VAL A 271 -1.90 12.79 10.57
N ALA A 272 -0.59 12.67 10.41
CA ALA A 272 0.07 11.54 9.75
C ALA A 272 -0.07 10.20 10.50
N GLY A 273 -0.30 10.22 11.81
CA GLY A 273 -0.48 9.02 12.64
C GLY A 273 -1.93 8.55 12.70
N TYR A 274 -2.89 9.46 12.56
CA TYR A 274 -4.33 9.16 12.67
C TYR A 274 -5.08 9.17 11.34
N PHE A 275 -4.51 9.75 10.28
CA PHE A 275 -5.03 9.66 8.92
C PHE A 275 -5.37 8.22 8.55
N ASN A 276 -6.50 8.01 7.87
CA ASN A 276 -7.04 6.68 7.57
C ASN A 276 -7.19 5.77 8.81
N ALA A 277 -7.51 6.35 9.95
CA ALA A 277 -7.54 5.68 11.26
C ALA A 277 -6.21 4.97 11.61
N GLY A 278 -5.07 5.54 11.19
CA GLY A 278 -3.74 4.97 11.39
C GLY A 278 -3.51 3.62 10.68
N GLN A 279 -4.36 3.29 9.70
CA GLN A 279 -4.27 2.07 8.89
C GLN A 279 -3.35 2.32 7.69
N ASP A 280 -2.12 2.75 7.97
CA ASP A 280 -1.09 3.02 6.99
C ASP A 280 0.19 2.31 7.38
N CYS A 281 0.81 1.62 6.42
CA CYS A 281 2.07 0.90 6.62
C CYS A 281 3.25 1.83 6.99
N THR A 282 3.15 3.11 6.61
CA THR A 282 4.09 4.18 6.92
C THR A 282 3.58 5.14 8.01
N ALA A 283 2.49 4.81 8.71
CA ALA A 283 1.89 5.71 9.69
C ALA A 283 2.91 6.21 10.73
N ALA A 284 2.81 7.51 11.08
CA ALA A 284 3.64 8.18 12.06
C ALA A 284 3.30 7.78 13.52
N THR A 285 3.39 6.48 13.83
CA THR A 285 2.82 5.88 15.06
C THR A 285 3.86 5.44 16.09
N ARG A 286 5.15 5.49 15.76
CA ARG A 286 6.23 5.27 16.73
C ARG A 286 7.11 6.51 16.85
N VAL A 287 6.87 7.29 17.89
CA VAL A 287 7.58 8.54 18.18
C VAL A 287 8.71 8.29 19.16
N LEU A 288 9.90 8.72 18.79
CA LEU A 288 11.10 8.72 19.62
C LEU A 288 11.47 10.18 19.89
N VAL A 289 11.58 10.57 21.15
CA VAL A 289 11.82 11.98 21.52
C VAL A 289 13.07 12.09 22.39
N GLU A 290 13.87 13.12 22.11
CA GLU A 290 14.99 13.49 22.96
C GLU A 290 14.51 13.82 24.38
N ALA A 291 15.25 13.35 25.39
CA ALA A 291 14.82 13.38 26.78
C ALA A 291 14.44 14.78 27.29
N SER A 292 15.09 15.84 26.80
CA SER A 292 14.80 17.24 27.14
C SER A 292 13.44 17.73 26.65
N ALA A 293 12.92 17.20 25.54
CA ALA A 293 11.66 17.62 24.91
C ALA A 293 10.49 16.64 25.15
N TYR A 294 10.73 15.54 25.86
CA TYR A 294 9.77 14.44 25.92
C TYR A 294 8.41 14.80 26.51
N GLU A 295 8.37 15.44 27.68
CA GLU A 295 7.09 15.72 28.34
C GLU A 295 6.26 16.73 27.54
N ASP A 296 6.92 17.68 26.86
CA ASP A 296 6.27 18.65 25.96
C ASP A 296 5.65 17.93 24.75
N VAL A 297 6.39 17.02 24.10
CA VAL A 297 5.87 16.23 22.97
C VAL A 297 4.71 15.33 23.41
N VAL A 298 4.80 14.67 24.56
CA VAL A 298 3.70 13.85 25.10
C VAL A 298 2.47 14.71 25.34
N ALA A 299 2.63 15.90 25.93
CA ALA A 299 1.53 16.83 26.17
C ALA A 299 0.90 17.31 24.86
N LEU A 300 1.70 17.71 23.88
CA LEU A 300 1.22 18.18 22.57
C LEU A 300 0.48 17.08 21.80
N LEU A 301 1.01 15.87 21.71
CA LEU A 301 0.31 14.75 21.06
C LEU A 301 -0.97 14.35 21.80
N THR A 302 -0.96 14.45 23.13
CA THR A 302 -2.16 14.21 23.96
C THR A 302 -3.24 15.25 23.68
N GLU A 303 -2.87 16.52 23.54
CA GLU A 303 -3.78 17.61 23.19
C GLU A 303 -4.40 17.38 21.81
N GLN A 304 -3.58 17.06 20.81
CA GLN A 304 -4.04 16.73 19.46
C GLN A 304 -5.08 15.59 19.49
N ALA A 305 -4.77 14.49 20.19
CA ALA A 305 -5.63 13.32 20.27
C ALA A 305 -6.95 13.57 21.02
N LYS A 306 -6.95 14.42 22.05
CA LYS A 306 -8.15 14.69 22.87
C LYS A 306 -9.07 15.74 22.26
N ASN A 307 -8.49 16.81 21.72
CA ASN A 307 -9.22 18.06 21.51
C ASN A 307 -9.20 18.55 20.06
N VAL A 308 -8.27 18.07 19.22
CA VAL A 308 -8.12 18.55 17.83
C VAL A 308 -8.63 17.51 16.83
N ILE A 309 -8.18 16.27 16.95
CA ILE A 309 -8.44 15.21 15.97
C ILE A 309 -9.85 14.66 16.18
N LYS A 310 -10.74 14.97 15.24
CA LYS A 310 -12.13 14.52 15.27
C LYS A 310 -12.30 13.14 14.62
N VAL A 311 -13.08 12.29 15.28
CA VAL A 311 -13.53 10.99 14.78
C VAL A 311 -15.03 11.04 14.51
N GLY A 312 -15.48 10.52 13.38
CA GLY A 312 -16.91 10.52 13.09
C GLY A 312 -17.31 9.79 11.81
N MET A 313 -18.56 9.99 11.41
CA MET A 313 -19.11 9.35 10.22
C MET A 313 -18.43 9.86 8.95
N PRO A 314 -18.47 9.08 7.85
CA PRO A 314 -17.81 9.48 6.61
C PRO A 314 -18.29 10.80 5.99
N ASP A 315 -19.53 11.20 6.26
CA ASP A 315 -20.17 12.43 5.77
C ASP A 315 -19.99 13.64 6.71
N GLU A 316 -19.36 13.45 7.87
CA GLU A 316 -19.02 14.51 8.82
C GLU A 316 -17.67 15.18 8.49
N ASP A 317 -17.45 16.39 9.00
CA ASP A 317 -16.16 17.10 8.91
C ASP A 317 -15.16 16.55 9.96
N VAL A 318 -14.59 15.40 9.63
CA VAL A 318 -13.70 14.63 10.51
C VAL A 318 -12.48 14.11 9.76
N LEU A 319 -11.37 13.94 10.49
CA LEU A 319 -10.15 13.35 9.92
C LEU A 319 -10.19 11.82 9.97
N VAL A 320 -10.84 11.25 10.98
CA VAL A 320 -10.71 9.84 11.34
C VAL A 320 -12.07 9.14 11.26
N GLY A 321 -12.12 8.06 10.47
CA GLY A 321 -13.26 7.14 10.42
C GLY A 321 -13.10 5.94 11.37
N PRO A 322 -13.89 4.87 11.19
CA PRO A 322 -13.70 3.60 11.88
C PRO A 322 -12.45 2.86 11.38
N VAL A 323 -11.99 1.87 12.13
CA VAL A 323 -11.10 0.85 11.57
C VAL A 323 -11.91 -0.10 10.65
N ASN A 324 -11.26 -0.73 9.68
CA ASN A 324 -11.95 -1.35 8.55
C ASN A 324 -12.86 -2.54 8.90
N ASN A 325 -12.58 -3.29 9.97
CA ASN A 325 -13.35 -4.48 10.30
C ASN A 325 -13.25 -4.86 11.77
N ALA A 326 -14.16 -5.74 12.21
CA ALA A 326 -14.21 -6.22 13.59
C ALA A 326 -12.92 -6.92 14.06
N ASN A 327 -12.21 -7.62 13.17
CA ASN A 327 -10.94 -8.27 13.51
C ASN A 327 -9.86 -7.22 13.80
N GLN A 328 -9.83 -6.12 13.04
CA GLN A 328 -8.93 -5.00 13.31
C GLN A 328 -9.30 -4.31 14.63
N LEU A 329 -10.59 -4.04 14.89
CA LEU A 329 -11.02 -3.48 16.17
C LEU A 329 -10.58 -4.36 17.36
N ALA A 330 -10.78 -5.67 17.25
CA ALA A 330 -10.35 -6.64 18.27
C ALA A 330 -8.83 -6.68 18.44
N ARG A 331 -8.07 -6.58 17.34
CA ARG A 331 -6.60 -6.50 17.39
C ARG A 331 -6.13 -5.28 18.16
N VAL A 332 -6.68 -4.09 17.86
CA VAL A 332 -6.33 -2.84 18.54
C VAL A 332 -6.65 -2.92 20.02
N LYS A 333 -7.87 -3.38 20.35
CA LYS A 333 -8.26 -3.62 21.74
C LYS A 333 -7.28 -4.56 22.45
N GLY A 334 -6.86 -5.64 21.79
CA GLY A 334 -5.90 -6.58 22.35
C GLY A 334 -4.57 -5.95 22.73
N PHE A 335 -4.03 -5.04 21.90
CA PHE A 335 -2.82 -4.29 22.26
C PHE A 335 -3.05 -3.40 23.49
N LEU A 336 -4.20 -2.72 23.56
CA LEU A 336 -4.49 -1.82 24.69
C LEU A 336 -4.82 -2.55 25.99
N ASP A 337 -5.41 -3.75 25.93
CA ASP A 337 -5.61 -4.61 27.10
C ASP A 337 -4.28 -5.10 27.71
N ARG A 338 -3.18 -5.04 26.95
CA ARG A 338 -1.83 -5.49 27.36
C ARG A 338 -0.82 -4.36 27.51
N VAL A 339 -1.27 -3.12 27.69
CA VAL A 339 -0.37 -2.00 27.98
C VAL A 339 0.46 -2.34 29.23
N PRO A 340 1.81 -2.27 29.14
CA PRO A 340 2.67 -2.57 30.29
C PRO A 340 2.40 -1.63 31.47
N SER A 341 2.54 -2.14 32.69
CA SER A 341 2.30 -1.35 33.92
C SER A 341 3.19 -0.10 34.07
N HIS A 342 4.32 -0.04 33.36
CA HIS A 342 5.22 1.13 33.37
C HIS A 342 4.85 2.19 32.32
N ALA A 343 3.96 1.87 31.38
CA ALA A 343 3.50 2.78 30.34
C ALA A 343 2.22 3.52 30.77
N ARG A 344 1.94 4.65 30.14
CA ARG A 344 0.75 5.47 30.41
C ARG A 344 -0.06 5.70 29.15
N VAL A 345 -1.37 5.44 29.20
CA VAL A 345 -2.30 5.91 28.17
C VAL A 345 -2.70 7.34 28.51
N THR A 346 -2.23 8.32 27.74
CA THR A 346 -2.44 9.75 28.03
C THR A 346 -3.68 10.32 27.32
N ALA A 347 -4.12 9.68 26.23
CA ALA A 347 -5.35 9.97 25.48
C ALA A 347 -5.95 8.69 24.89
N GLY A 348 -7.27 8.67 24.71
CA GLY A 348 -7.99 7.57 24.06
C GLY A 348 -7.88 6.24 24.81
N GLY A 349 -7.57 5.17 24.07
CA GLY A 349 -7.36 3.83 24.61
C GLY A 349 -8.59 2.94 24.63
N SER A 350 -9.69 3.36 24.02
CA SER A 350 -10.94 2.59 23.99
C SER A 350 -11.71 2.74 22.68
N ALA A 351 -12.57 1.76 22.42
CA ALA A 351 -13.57 1.84 21.35
C ALA A 351 -14.61 2.92 21.69
N ILE A 352 -15.08 3.64 20.67
CA ILE A 352 -16.12 4.66 20.82
C ILE A 352 -17.48 3.96 20.84
N ASN A 353 -18.29 4.24 21.86
CA ASN A 353 -19.61 3.62 22.04
C ASN A 353 -20.63 4.16 21.02
N ARG A 354 -20.59 3.61 19.80
CA ARG A 354 -21.51 3.90 18.69
C ARG A 354 -21.53 2.70 17.71
N PRO A 355 -22.49 2.62 16.77
CA PRO A 355 -22.44 1.64 15.68
C PRO A 355 -21.15 1.74 14.87
N GLY A 356 -20.75 0.64 14.22
CA GLY A 356 -19.49 0.56 13.48
C GLY A 356 -18.25 0.27 14.34
N TYR A 357 -17.08 0.39 13.74
CA TYR A 357 -15.80 -0.05 14.33
C TYR A 357 -14.90 1.12 14.71
N PHE A 358 -15.43 2.05 15.49
CA PHE A 358 -14.71 3.28 15.85
C PHE A 358 -13.75 3.09 17.02
N TRP A 359 -12.54 3.66 16.88
CA TRP A 359 -11.51 3.69 17.92
C TRP A 359 -11.07 5.13 18.20
N SER A 360 -10.88 5.47 19.47
CA SER A 360 -10.43 6.82 19.86
C SER A 360 -8.96 7.05 19.51
N PRO A 361 -8.55 8.24 19.02
CA PRO A 361 -7.15 8.56 18.81
C PRO A 361 -6.40 8.40 20.13
N THR A 362 -5.35 7.57 20.11
CA THR A 362 -4.74 7.05 21.34
C THR A 362 -3.26 7.43 21.39
N VAL A 363 -2.81 7.90 22.56
CA VAL A 363 -1.38 8.13 22.83
C VAL A 363 -0.95 7.25 24.01
N VAL A 364 0.10 6.45 23.80
CA VAL A 364 0.71 5.60 24.82
C VAL A 364 2.16 6.03 25.03
N ALA A 365 2.43 6.61 26.19
CA ALA A 365 3.73 7.11 26.58
C ALA A 365 4.48 6.12 27.49
N ASP A 366 5.77 6.37 27.65
CA ASP A 366 6.73 5.69 28.53
C ASP A 366 6.99 4.23 28.14
N LEU A 367 6.77 3.90 26.86
CA LEU A 367 7.12 2.61 26.31
C LEU A 367 8.65 2.48 26.19
N ARG A 368 9.12 1.25 26.42
CA ARG A 368 10.51 0.84 26.28
C ARG A 368 10.71 0.18 24.92
N GLN A 369 11.96 0.19 24.44
CA GLN A 369 12.29 -0.32 23.11
C GLN A 369 11.77 -1.74 22.85
N ASP A 370 11.80 -2.62 23.84
CA ASP A 370 11.42 -4.03 23.68
C ASP A 370 9.94 -4.32 23.98
N ASP A 371 9.13 -3.30 24.29
CA ASP A 371 7.69 -3.49 24.53
C ASP A 371 6.97 -3.93 23.24
N GLU A 372 5.93 -4.77 23.38
CA GLU A 372 5.17 -5.34 22.25
C GLU A 372 4.67 -4.25 21.28
N MET A 373 4.18 -3.12 21.84
CA MET A 373 3.64 -2.00 21.08
C MET A 373 4.69 -1.22 20.29
N ILE A 374 5.97 -1.31 20.67
CA ILE A 374 7.10 -0.72 19.94
C ILE A 374 7.59 -1.69 18.86
N GLN A 375 7.64 -2.98 19.16
CA GLN A 375 8.20 -4.00 18.27
C GLN A 375 7.24 -4.44 17.16
N ASN A 376 5.93 -4.23 17.32
CA ASN A 376 4.92 -4.72 16.39
C ASN A 376 4.04 -3.60 15.81
N GLU A 377 3.65 -3.80 14.55
CA GLU A 377 2.66 -2.98 13.88
C GLU A 377 1.28 -3.14 14.54
N ILE A 378 0.65 -2.02 14.92
CA ILE A 378 -0.71 -2.00 15.50
C ILE A 378 -1.74 -1.79 14.39
N PHE A 379 -1.44 -0.90 13.42
CA PHE A 379 -2.24 -0.58 12.24
C PHE A 379 -3.60 0.05 12.58
N ALA A 380 -3.56 1.10 13.39
CA ALA A 380 -4.69 1.76 14.03
C ALA A 380 -4.29 3.16 14.54
N PRO A 381 -5.22 4.00 15.02
CA PRO A 381 -4.90 5.37 15.41
C PRO A 381 -4.30 5.39 16.83
N VAL A 382 -3.13 4.78 16.98
CA VAL A 382 -2.40 4.61 18.24
C VAL A 382 -0.96 5.07 18.06
N ILE A 383 -0.63 6.23 18.62
CA ILE A 383 0.73 6.76 18.67
C ILE A 383 1.41 6.27 19.94
N THR A 384 2.61 5.72 19.78
CA THR A 384 3.49 5.26 20.86
C THR A 384 4.64 6.24 21.02
N VAL A 385 5.04 6.54 22.26
CA VAL A 385 6.12 7.50 22.55
C VAL A 385 7.17 6.87 23.47
N GLN A 386 8.44 6.98 23.08
CA GLN A 386 9.61 6.52 23.83
C GLN A 386 10.72 7.58 23.88
N LYS A 387 11.55 7.55 24.92
CA LYS A 387 12.69 8.48 25.11
C LYS A 387 13.95 7.98 24.41
N PHE A 388 14.81 8.92 24.01
CA PHE A 388 16.25 8.68 23.76
C PHE A 388 17.07 9.84 24.35
N THR A 389 18.38 9.62 24.52
CA THR A 389 19.30 10.55 25.19
C THR A 389 20.39 11.12 24.28
N ASP A 390 20.69 10.46 23.17
CA ASP A 390 21.64 10.96 22.16
C ASP A 390 21.32 10.45 20.74
N GLU A 391 21.99 11.01 19.73
CA GLU A 391 21.86 10.62 18.32
C GLU A 391 22.12 9.11 18.10
N ALA A 392 23.08 8.52 18.83
CA ALA A 392 23.43 7.12 18.65
C ALA A 392 22.33 6.19 19.19
N GLU A 393 21.70 6.55 20.31
CA GLU A 393 20.54 5.85 20.86
C GLU A 393 19.31 6.02 19.98
N ALA A 394 19.06 7.22 19.46
CA ALA A 394 17.99 7.45 18.49
C ALA A 394 18.11 6.51 17.29
N VAL A 395 19.31 6.37 16.72
CA VAL A 395 19.58 5.44 15.61
C VAL A 395 19.39 3.98 16.03
N ARG A 396 19.91 3.57 17.19
CA ARG A 396 19.75 2.18 17.70
C ARG A 396 18.27 1.84 17.88
N HIS A 397 17.49 2.72 18.49
CA HIS A 397 16.06 2.51 18.71
C HIS A 397 15.27 2.56 17.40
N ALA A 398 15.57 3.53 16.52
CA ALA A 398 14.95 3.63 15.20
C ALA A 398 15.15 2.33 14.40
N ASN A 399 16.38 1.84 14.28
CA ASN A 399 16.69 0.63 13.51
C ASN A 399 16.35 -0.67 14.25
N GLY A 400 16.05 -0.62 15.56
CA GLY A 400 15.85 -1.75 16.47
C GLY A 400 14.49 -2.44 16.36
N VAL A 401 13.92 -2.51 15.16
CA VAL A 401 12.71 -3.27 14.83
C VAL A 401 12.98 -4.12 13.58
N LYS A 402 12.19 -5.17 13.35
CA LYS A 402 12.35 -6.05 12.16
C LYS A 402 11.96 -5.36 10.84
N TYR A 403 11.21 -4.27 10.93
CA TYR A 403 10.69 -3.50 9.80
C TYR A 403 11.74 -2.51 9.26
N GLY A 404 11.53 -2.08 8.01
CA GLY A 404 12.42 -1.15 7.31
C GLY A 404 11.69 -0.36 6.23
N LEU A 405 10.41 -0.02 6.44
CA LEU A 405 9.61 0.65 5.40
C LEU A 405 9.93 2.14 5.26
N ALA A 406 9.58 2.93 6.25
CA ALA A 406 9.79 4.37 6.25
C ALA A 406 10.24 4.90 7.62
N SER A 407 10.76 6.12 7.65
CA SER A 407 11.20 6.81 8.86
C SER A 407 11.16 8.32 8.67
N SER A 408 11.20 9.08 9.76
CA SER A 408 11.52 10.50 9.68
C SER A 408 12.33 11.03 10.84
N VAL A 409 13.00 12.17 10.60
CA VAL A 409 13.72 12.95 11.59
C VAL A 409 13.21 14.39 11.61
N TRP A 410 13.03 14.95 12.80
CA TRP A 410 12.60 16.32 13.05
C TRP A 410 13.66 17.07 13.85
N THR A 411 14.25 18.10 13.23
CA THR A 411 15.34 18.92 13.79
C THR A 411 15.59 20.15 12.92
N LYS A 412 16.13 21.23 13.49
CA LYS A 412 16.59 22.41 12.74
C LYS A 412 18.06 22.29 12.34
N ASP A 413 18.83 21.42 13.00
CA ASP A 413 20.21 21.12 12.64
C ASP A 413 20.28 20.30 11.34
N HIS A 414 20.73 20.94 10.28
CA HIS A 414 20.92 20.31 8.97
C HIS A 414 21.92 19.14 9.01
N GLY A 415 23.04 19.29 9.73
CA GLY A 415 24.05 18.24 9.85
C GLY A 415 23.49 17.01 10.55
N ARG A 416 22.70 17.21 11.61
CA ARG A 416 21.97 16.14 12.31
C ARG A 416 20.97 15.47 11.40
N ALA A 417 20.15 16.23 10.69
CA ALA A 417 19.17 15.69 9.74
C ALA A 417 19.84 14.76 8.72
N MET A 418 20.96 15.18 8.13
CA MET A 418 21.70 14.37 7.15
C MET A 418 22.39 13.15 7.78
N ARG A 419 22.93 13.26 9.01
CA ARG A 419 23.50 12.11 9.74
C ARG A 419 22.43 11.07 10.07
N MET A 420 21.27 11.50 10.55
CA MET A 420 20.15 10.61 10.86
C MET A 420 19.63 9.94 9.59
N ALA A 421 19.41 10.71 8.52
CA ALA A 421 18.94 10.15 7.25
C ALA A 421 19.90 9.10 6.66
N LYS A 422 21.22 9.32 6.79
CA LYS A 422 22.24 8.33 6.41
C LYS A 422 22.20 7.07 7.28
N ALA A 423 21.87 7.21 8.57
CA ALA A 423 21.98 6.14 9.56
C ALA A 423 20.71 5.27 9.67
N PHE A 424 19.56 5.80 9.24
CA PHE A 424 18.29 5.06 9.21
C PHE A 424 18.29 3.99 8.13
N ASP A 425 17.96 2.77 8.52
CA ASP A 425 17.91 1.58 7.66
C ASP A 425 16.47 1.31 7.20
N PHE A 426 15.95 2.24 6.39
CA PHE A 426 14.57 2.29 5.91
C PHE A 426 14.49 2.69 4.43
N GLY A 427 13.49 2.19 3.72
CA GLY A 427 13.32 2.42 2.28
C GLY A 427 12.93 3.86 1.91
N CYS A 428 12.34 4.60 2.84
CA CYS A 428 12.04 6.03 2.69
C CYS A 428 12.41 6.78 3.98
N VAL A 429 13.04 7.94 3.84
CA VAL A 429 13.40 8.81 4.97
C VAL A 429 12.95 10.23 4.70
N TRP A 430 12.06 10.75 5.55
CA TRP A 430 11.66 12.14 5.52
C TRP A 430 12.42 12.99 6.54
N ILE A 431 12.65 14.26 6.21
CA ILE A 431 13.24 15.26 7.11
C ILE A 431 12.19 16.36 7.29
N ASN A 432 11.79 16.61 8.55
CA ASN A 432 10.78 17.62 8.92
C ASN A 432 9.42 17.46 8.21
N THR A 433 9.09 16.23 7.84
CA THR A 433 7.77 15.81 7.33
C THR A 433 7.63 14.30 7.53
N HIS A 434 6.46 13.75 7.19
CA HIS A 434 6.16 12.31 7.23
C HIS A 434 4.94 12.04 6.35
N ILE A 435 4.95 10.97 5.57
CA ILE A 435 3.93 10.54 4.57
C ILE A 435 4.07 11.05 3.14
N PRO A 436 4.35 12.33 2.78
CA PRO A 436 4.29 12.77 1.39
C PRO A 436 4.96 11.81 0.41
N MET A 437 4.17 11.35 -0.57
CA MET A 437 4.56 10.41 -1.61
C MET A 437 4.38 11.05 -2.97
N VAL A 438 5.33 10.82 -3.88
CA VAL A 438 5.29 11.34 -5.25
C VAL A 438 5.55 10.19 -6.22
N ALA A 439 4.96 10.25 -7.41
CA ALA A 439 5.02 9.16 -8.37
C ALA A 439 6.45 8.88 -8.86
N GLU A 440 7.33 9.88 -8.84
CA GLU A 440 8.71 9.81 -9.31
C GLU A 440 9.63 9.04 -8.37
N MET A 441 9.35 9.01 -7.07
CA MET A 441 10.23 8.46 -6.06
C MET A 441 9.76 7.07 -5.61
N PRO A 442 10.68 6.11 -5.42
CA PRO A 442 10.31 4.74 -5.11
C PRO A 442 9.73 4.63 -3.71
N HIS A 443 8.67 3.84 -3.58
CA HIS A 443 8.18 3.40 -2.29
C HIS A 443 8.45 1.92 -2.11
N GLY A 444 8.98 1.54 -0.95
CA GLY A 444 8.97 0.14 -0.55
C GLY A 444 10.03 -0.20 0.48
N GLY A 445 9.86 -1.35 1.13
CA GLY A 445 10.58 -1.67 2.35
C GLY A 445 11.97 -2.28 2.21
N PHE A 446 12.72 -2.24 3.31
CA PHE A 446 13.86 -3.11 3.60
C PHE A 446 13.48 -4.16 4.65
N LYS A 447 14.39 -5.11 4.92
CA LYS A 447 14.23 -6.14 5.98
C LYS A 447 12.90 -6.90 5.82
N HIS A 448 12.10 -7.00 6.89
CA HIS A 448 10.81 -7.68 6.87
C HIS A 448 9.69 -6.82 6.28
N SER A 449 9.94 -5.54 5.95
CA SER A 449 8.97 -4.72 5.21
C SER A 449 8.94 -5.03 3.72
N GLY A 450 9.75 -5.99 3.26
CA GLY A 450 9.64 -6.59 1.94
C GLY A 450 10.81 -6.25 1.02
N HIS A 451 10.60 -6.47 -0.27
CA HIS A 451 11.57 -6.18 -1.33
C HIS A 451 10.87 -5.98 -2.69
N GLY A 452 11.53 -5.25 -3.58
CA GLY A 452 10.87 -4.58 -4.71
C GLY A 452 10.53 -3.13 -4.33
N LYS A 453 9.95 -2.39 -5.27
CA LYS A 453 9.48 -1.01 -5.06
C LYS A 453 8.19 -0.81 -5.84
N ASP A 454 7.18 -0.23 -5.20
CA ASP A 454 6.08 0.44 -5.89
C ASP A 454 6.50 1.87 -6.29
N LEU A 455 5.72 2.49 -7.18
CA LEU A 455 5.98 3.83 -7.74
C LEU A 455 7.31 3.92 -8.53
N SER A 456 7.60 5.11 -9.07
CA SER A 456 8.83 5.47 -9.77
C SER A 456 9.19 4.63 -11.00
N GLY A 457 10.26 5.05 -11.68
CA GLY A 457 10.91 4.22 -12.70
C GLY A 457 11.45 2.90 -12.13
N TYR A 458 11.94 2.88 -10.88
CA TYR A 458 12.47 1.67 -10.26
C TYR A 458 11.41 0.59 -10.09
N GLY A 459 10.19 0.97 -9.66
CA GLY A 459 9.08 0.03 -9.57
C GLY A 459 8.56 -0.40 -10.93
N PHE A 460 8.53 0.50 -11.91
CA PHE A 460 8.18 0.15 -13.29
C PHE A 460 9.12 -0.91 -13.89
N GLU A 461 10.43 -0.80 -13.63
CA GLU A 461 11.41 -1.76 -14.13
C GLU A 461 11.18 -3.18 -13.63
N GLU A 462 10.63 -3.34 -12.42
CA GLU A 462 10.32 -4.64 -11.83
C GLU A 462 9.31 -5.45 -12.65
N TYR A 463 8.48 -4.77 -13.47
CA TYR A 463 7.51 -5.36 -14.39
C TYR A 463 8.07 -5.69 -15.78
N THR A 464 9.38 -5.55 -15.95
CA THR A 464 10.11 -5.90 -17.18
C THR A 464 11.19 -6.94 -16.91
N ARG A 465 11.65 -7.60 -17.98
CA ARG A 465 12.87 -8.41 -17.98
C ARG A 465 13.86 -7.88 -19.01
N ILE A 466 15.14 -7.93 -18.65
CA ILE A 466 16.24 -7.48 -19.49
C ILE A 466 16.74 -8.67 -20.33
N LYS A 467 16.81 -8.49 -21.65
CA LYS A 467 17.37 -9.46 -22.59
C LYS A 467 18.52 -8.82 -23.36
N HIS A 468 19.70 -9.44 -23.31
CA HIS A 468 20.83 -9.09 -24.16
C HIS A 468 20.69 -9.82 -25.50
N VAL A 469 20.74 -9.06 -26.59
CA VAL A 469 20.84 -9.60 -27.94
C VAL A 469 22.20 -9.20 -28.49
N MET A 470 22.89 -10.17 -29.08
CA MET A 470 24.14 -9.95 -29.78
C MET A 470 24.02 -10.52 -31.18
N THR A 471 24.43 -9.75 -32.17
CA THR A 471 24.47 -10.19 -33.57
C THR A 471 25.91 -10.20 -34.07
N ASN A 472 26.29 -11.28 -34.75
CA ASN A 472 27.56 -11.34 -35.49
C ASN A 472 27.39 -10.52 -36.78
N LEU A 473 28.24 -9.50 -36.96
CA LEU A 473 28.19 -8.62 -38.12
C LEU A 473 28.73 -9.27 -39.40
N ASN A 474 29.35 -10.45 -39.29
CA ASN A 474 29.90 -11.22 -40.40
C ASN A 474 29.13 -12.52 -40.67
N ALA A 475 27.89 -12.63 -40.19
CA ALA A 475 27.06 -13.83 -40.35
C ALA A 475 26.60 -14.06 -41.79
#